data_AF-I0BUT9-F1
#
_entry.id   AF-I0BUT9-F1
#
_cell.length_a   1.000
_cell.length_b   1.000
_cell.length_c   1.000
_cell.angle_alpha   90.00
_cell.angle_beta   90.00
_cell.angle_gamma   90.00
#
_symmetry.space_group_name_H-M   'P 1'
#
loop_
_entity.id
_entity.type
_entity.pdbx_description
1 polymer ?
#
loop_
_entity_poly.entity_id
_entity_poly.type
_entity_poly.pdbx_seq_one_letter_code
_entity_poly.pdbx_strand_id
1 'polypeptide(L)'
;MKHKPWLSLAAGCLLLLMGGRAALAAYEAEPQILPPNGLRIPAAVELLKPTPFYDAADLTSKPLGTLSPQQVDIVGAEATWSSGRSWYKIHTWLGDKWISPEPWTVQIAPPKTILLTGDTPLYPKRTASAVPTASLSAQEVEVVGAEKQWHYMDSHPYEETWLQIRTSWLGDQWIKVPLADIGTVQPVDRKWYYPGVQAFIRPKPHRFPDIIENRTLHVTGEFTTIFDMAFRIDNGKGQEEWVLQKGYGIQETAERMVLRRSVLLLERLGGMSGVRLEPQAVQVFEKIDTNGPERPEYTGSTGVWYHVRSDQGEGWINEKYGDPENIQSAPGKLKIGSGGTALYRYPNPDLLLNVDRLGAQTFSPTGYWDDEEGRRWYQADTFAGTAWILFRPEVDVFQPE
;
A
#
# COMPACT_ATOMS: atom_id res chain seq x y z
N MET A 1 21.96 12.61 86.10
CA MET A 1 20.97 13.00 85.06
C MET A 1 21.70 13.24 83.75
N LYS A 2 21.73 12.21 82.89
CA LYS A 2 22.11 12.23 81.48
C LYS A 2 21.14 11.25 80.82
N HIS A 3 20.22 11.75 80.00
CA HIS A 3 19.23 10.94 79.33
C HIS A 3 19.81 10.34 78.04
N LYS A 4 19.77 9.01 77.93
CA LYS A 4 19.91 8.24 76.68
C LYS A 4 18.67 8.42 75.81
N PRO A 5 18.79 8.53 74.49
CA PRO A 5 17.71 8.20 73.57
C PRO A 5 17.91 6.83 72.89
N TRP A 6 16.77 6.35 72.38
CA TRP A 6 16.45 5.03 71.87
C TRP A 6 17.09 4.62 70.53
N LEU A 7 17.25 3.29 70.41
CA LEU A 7 16.92 2.40 69.29
C LEU A 7 16.28 3.02 68.02
N SER A 8 16.83 2.64 66.87
CA SER A 8 16.04 2.40 65.65
C SER A 8 16.62 1.21 64.90
N LEU A 9 15.72 0.28 64.54
CA LEU A 9 15.99 -0.95 63.81
C LEU A 9 16.56 -0.65 62.42
N ALA A 10 17.60 -1.38 62.02
CA ALA A 10 17.98 -1.56 60.63
C ALA A 10 17.55 -2.97 60.20
N ALA A 11 16.49 -3.06 59.39
CA ALA A 11 16.02 -4.29 58.79
C ALA A 11 15.85 -4.09 57.27
N GLY A 12 16.55 -4.93 56.51
CA GLY A 12 16.10 -5.47 55.23
C GLY A 12 16.01 -4.51 54.03
N CYS A 13 17.05 -4.47 53.21
CA CYS A 13 16.91 -4.28 51.77
C CYS A 13 17.91 -5.19 51.05
N LEU A 14 17.52 -6.46 50.89
CA LEU A 14 18.16 -7.42 50.00
C LEU A 14 17.48 -7.26 48.62
N LEU A 15 18.01 -6.36 47.80
CA LEU A 15 17.61 -6.21 46.39
C LEU A 15 18.40 -7.23 45.56
N LEU A 16 17.77 -8.37 45.30
CA LEU A 16 18.19 -9.35 44.30
C LEU A 16 18.01 -8.73 42.90
N LEU A 17 19.08 -8.15 42.37
CA LEU A 17 19.24 -7.84 40.95
C LEU A 17 19.49 -9.13 40.17
N MET A 18 18.43 -9.89 39.87
CA MET A 18 18.45 -10.84 38.77
C MET A 18 17.94 -10.12 37.52
N GLY A 19 18.84 -9.42 36.85
CA GLY A 19 18.61 -8.89 35.51
C GLY A 19 18.49 -10.05 34.54
N GLY A 20 17.24 -10.41 34.21
CA GLY A 20 16.95 -11.22 33.04
C GLY A 20 17.47 -10.51 31.81
N ARG A 21 18.56 -11.03 31.23
CA ARG A 21 18.92 -10.76 29.83
C ARG A 21 17.88 -11.46 28.98
N ALA A 22 16.74 -10.83 28.76
CA ALA A 22 15.93 -11.12 27.61
C ALA A 22 16.79 -10.82 26.39
N ALA A 23 17.20 -11.88 25.68
CA ALA A 23 17.77 -11.75 24.36
C ALA A 23 16.74 -11.06 23.49
N LEU A 24 16.96 -9.78 23.18
CA LEU A 24 16.43 -9.18 21.97
C LEU A 24 17.14 -9.89 20.82
N ALA A 25 16.65 -11.08 20.46
CA ALA A 25 16.77 -11.51 19.08
C ALA A 25 16.00 -10.45 18.29
N ALA A 26 16.73 -9.51 17.68
CA ALA A 26 16.17 -8.69 16.64
C ALA A 26 15.56 -9.68 15.65
N TYR A 27 14.23 -9.67 15.54
CA TYR A 27 13.56 -10.29 14.43
C TYR A 27 13.95 -9.44 13.22
N GLU A 28 15.09 -9.75 12.61
CA GLU A 28 15.45 -9.23 11.31
C GLU A 28 14.46 -9.85 10.33
N ALA A 29 13.41 -9.09 10.03
CA ALA A 29 12.50 -9.45 8.96
C ALA A 29 13.32 -9.64 7.68
N GLU A 30 13.07 -10.72 6.94
CA GLU A 30 13.69 -10.90 5.62
C GLU A 30 13.46 -9.64 4.77
N PRO A 31 14.47 -9.22 3.98
CA PRO A 31 14.34 -8.02 3.17
C PRO A 31 13.19 -8.18 2.18
N GLN A 32 12.36 -7.15 2.07
CA GLN A 32 11.27 -7.12 1.10
C GLN A 32 11.86 -6.89 -0.29
N ILE A 33 12.06 -7.99 -1.04
CA ILE A 33 12.47 -7.93 -2.43
C ILE A 33 11.27 -7.77 -3.36
N LEU A 34 11.40 -6.87 -4.33
CA LEU A 34 10.48 -6.70 -5.43
C LEU A 34 11.03 -7.43 -6.66
N PRO A 35 10.20 -8.11 -7.46
CA PRO A 35 10.64 -8.73 -8.71
C PRO A 35 11.00 -7.66 -9.76
N PRO A 36 11.78 -8.02 -10.80
CA PRO A 36 12.04 -7.14 -11.92
C PRO A 36 10.76 -6.57 -12.55
N ASN A 37 10.72 -5.25 -12.73
CA ASN A 37 9.56 -4.53 -13.28
C ASN A 37 9.99 -3.34 -14.14
N GLY A 38 11.05 -3.52 -14.93
CA GLY A 38 11.59 -2.49 -15.81
C GLY A 38 12.66 -1.68 -15.10
N LEU A 39 12.44 -0.37 -14.98
CA LEU A 39 13.45 0.54 -14.43
C LEU A 39 13.49 0.50 -12.89
N ARG A 40 12.35 0.26 -12.23
CA ARG A 40 12.25 0.27 -10.77
C ARG A 40 13.04 -0.86 -10.13
N ILE A 41 12.98 -2.06 -10.69
CA ILE A 41 13.88 -3.18 -10.38
C ILE A 41 14.44 -3.72 -11.69
N PRO A 42 15.76 -3.61 -11.94
CA PRO A 42 16.38 -4.07 -13.16
C PRO A 42 16.33 -5.60 -13.25
N ALA A 43 16.15 -6.14 -14.45
CA ALA A 43 16.19 -7.58 -14.69
C ALA A 43 17.61 -8.17 -14.69
N ALA A 44 18.63 -7.34 -14.92
CA ALA A 44 20.02 -7.74 -14.90
C ALA A 44 20.92 -6.57 -14.48
N VAL A 45 22.04 -6.88 -13.84
CA VAL A 45 23.08 -5.90 -13.47
C VAL A 45 24.45 -6.42 -13.85
N GLU A 46 25.36 -5.52 -14.21
CA GLU A 46 26.78 -5.84 -14.40
C GLU A 46 27.55 -5.57 -13.10
N LEU A 47 28.16 -6.61 -12.54
CA LEU A 47 29.04 -6.49 -11.38
C LEU A 47 30.40 -5.98 -11.84
N LEU A 48 30.87 -4.86 -11.28
CA LEU A 48 32.14 -4.23 -11.67
C LEU A 48 33.32 -4.69 -10.82
N LYS A 49 33.05 -5.38 -9.70
CA LYS A 49 34.06 -5.87 -8.75
C LYS A 49 33.75 -7.30 -8.31
N PRO A 50 34.75 -8.04 -7.80
CA PRO A 50 34.50 -9.30 -7.12
C PRO A 50 33.46 -9.12 -6.01
N THR A 51 32.34 -9.83 -6.11
CA THR A 51 31.17 -9.62 -5.24
C THR A 51 30.86 -10.91 -4.47
N PRO A 52 30.88 -10.90 -3.12
CA PRO A 52 30.53 -12.06 -2.33
C PRO A 52 29.04 -12.40 -2.48
N PHE A 53 28.72 -13.70 -2.43
CA PHE A 53 27.34 -14.18 -2.45
C PHE A 53 27.04 -15.11 -1.27
N TYR A 54 25.78 -15.15 -0.87
CA TYR A 54 25.29 -15.71 0.38
C TYR A 54 24.07 -16.62 0.14
N ASP A 55 23.82 -17.53 1.07
CA ASP A 55 22.63 -18.41 1.01
C ASP A 55 21.36 -17.71 1.54
N ALA A 56 21.54 -16.74 2.43
CA ALA A 56 20.49 -15.87 2.97
C ALA A 56 20.92 -14.40 2.88
N ALA A 57 19.96 -13.49 2.98
CA ALA A 57 20.19 -12.05 2.99
C ALA A 57 20.74 -11.55 4.34
N ASP A 58 21.90 -12.07 4.74
CA ASP A 58 22.53 -11.81 6.03
C ASP A 58 24.05 -11.61 5.85
N LEU A 59 24.52 -10.40 6.17
CA LEU A 59 25.94 -10.03 6.09
C LEU A 59 26.79 -10.61 7.23
N THR A 60 26.17 -11.12 8.30
CA THR A 60 26.87 -11.79 9.41
C THR A 60 27.26 -13.22 9.04
N SER A 61 26.56 -13.82 8.08
CA SER A 61 26.88 -15.14 7.53
C SER A 61 28.17 -15.12 6.71
N LYS A 62 28.94 -16.22 6.76
CA LYS A 62 30.12 -16.36 5.91
C LYS A 62 29.67 -16.48 4.45
N PRO A 63 30.26 -15.71 3.50
CA PRO A 63 29.92 -15.86 2.09
C PRO A 63 30.26 -17.26 1.59
N LEU A 64 29.40 -17.79 0.71
CA LEU A 64 29.60 -19.09 0.07
C LEU A 64 30.75 -19.05 -0.96
N GLY A 65 31.00 -17.86 -1.51
CA GLY A 65 32.06 -17.61 -2.45
C GLY A 65 32.02 -16.16 -2.96
N THR A 66 32.75 -15.91 -4.05
CA THR A 66 32.82 -14.61 -4.69
C THR A 66 32.59 -14.77 -6.19
N LEU A 67 31.69 -13.97 -6.73
CA LEU A 67 31.48 -13.81 -8.16
C LEU A 67 32.53 -12.84 -8.72
N SER A 68 33.24 -13.22 -9.78
CA SER A 68 34.04 -12.26 -10.55
C SER A 68 33.15 -11.22 -11.24
N PRO A 69 33.69 -10.05 -11.66
CA PRO A 69 32.96 -9.10 -12.48
C PRO A 69 32.29 -9.79 -13.67
N GLN A 70 30.96 -9.66 -13.76
CA GLN A 70 30.13 -10.33 -14.77
C GLN A 70 28.71 -9.75 -14.75
N GLN A 71 27.94 -10.02 -15.80
CA GLN A 71 26.51 -9.79 -15.80
C GLN A 71 25.78 -10.89 -15.01
N VAL A 72 24.81 -10.51 -14.19
CA VAL A 72 23.96 -11.43 -13.44
C VAL A 72 22.48 -11.09 -13.64
N ASP A 73 21.64 -12.11 -13.68
CA ASP A 73 20.19 -11.98 -13.76
C ASP A 73 19.60 -11.78 -12.36
N ILE A 74 18.71 -10.80 -12.22
CA ILE A 74 18.04 -10.45 -10.97
C ILE A 74 16.70 -11.18 -10.87
N VAL A 75 16.50 -11.89 -9.75
CA VAL A 75 15.22 -12.49 -9.36
C VAL A 75 14.36 -11.47 -8.60
N GLY A 76 15.01 -10.63 -7.80
CA GLY A 76 14.40 -9.51 -7.12
C GLY A 76 15.42 -8.69 -6.35
N ALA A 77 15.08 -7.46 -6.00
CA ALA A 77 15.93 -6.57 -5.22
C ALA A 77 15.10 -5.70 -4.28
N GLU A 78 15.75 -5.15 -3.26
CA GLU A 78 15.14 -4.10 -2.44
C GLU A 78 14.88 -2.84 -3.26
N ALA A 79 13.83 -2.10 -2.95
CA ALA A 79 13.47 -0.87 -3.68
C ALA A 79 14.54 0.25 -3.58
N THR A 80 15.44 0.18 -2.61
CA THR A 80 16.48 1.21 -2.33
C THR A 80 17.81 0.94 -3.04
N TRP A 81 17.83 0.01 -3.99
CA TRP A 81 19.05 -0.54 -4.58
C TRP A 81 19.97 0.47 -5.26
N SER A 82 19.45 1.62 -5.67
CA SER A 82 20.17 2.69 -6.37
C SER A 82 20.82 3.72 -5.44
N SER A 83 20.34 3.82 -4.20
CA SER A 83 20.74 4.85 -3.23
C SER A 83 21.65 4.35 -2.11
N GLY A 84 21.81 3.03 -1.96
CA GLY A 84 22.62 2.46 -0.88
C GLY A 84 22.89 0.97 -1.09
N ARG A 85 23.67 0.39 -0.18
CA ARG A 85 23.87 -1.06 -0.15
C ARG A 85 22.52 -1.74 0.05
N SER A 86 22.19 -2.63 -0.88
CA SER A 86 20.91 -3.35 -0.87
C SER A 86 21.08 -4.79 -1.25
N TRP A 87 20.11 -5.61 -0.85
CA TRP A 87 20.04 -7.01 -1.21
C TRP A 87 19.45 -7.20 -2.60
N TYR A 88 20.14 -8.04 -3.38
CA TYR A 88 19.65 -8.59 -4.63
C TYR A 88 19.64 -10.11 -4.50
N LYS A 89 18.55 -10.71 -4.94
CA LYS A 89 18.49 -12.14 -5.20
C LYS A 89 18.76 -12.37 -6.68
N ILE A 90 19.71 -13.24 -6.98
CA ILE A 90 20.21 -13.48 -8.34
C ILE A 90 20.19 -14.97 -8.67
N HIS A 91 20.09 -15.30 -9.95
CA HIS A 91 20.29 -16.66 -10.42
C HIS A 91 21.78 -16.99 -10.50
N THR A 92 22.17 -18.13 -9.94
CA THR A 92 23.54 -18.67 -10.05
C THR A 92 23.52 -20.14 -10.42
N TRP A 93 24.68 -20.73 -10.71
CA TRP A 93 24.81 -22.18 -10.97
C TRP A 93 24.52 -23.04 -9.73
N LEU A 94 24.42 -22.45 -8.53
CA LEU A 94 24.03 -23.10 -7.28
C LEU A 94 22.56 -22.82 -6.89
N GLY A 95 21.76 -22.40 -7.88
CA GLY A 95 20.41 -21.87 -7.67
C GLY A 95 20.42 -20.41 -7.25
N ASP A 96 19.30 -19.94 -6.71
CA ASP A 96 19.17 -18.54 -6.30
C ASP A 96 20.07 -18.25 -5.10
N LYS A 97 20.75 -17.10 -5.14
CA LYS A 97 21.64 -16.63 -4.09
C LYS A 97 21.51 -15.13 -3.90
N TRP A 98 22.02 -14.66 -2.77
CA TRP A 98 21.95 -13.26 -2.37
C TRP A 98 23.29 -12.57 -2.56
N ILE A 99 23.26 -11.33 -3.07
CA ILE A 99 24.41 -10.43 -3.10
C ILE A 99 24.01 -9.08 -2.50
N SER A 100 24.99 -8.37 -1.94
CA SER A 100 24.78 -7.02 -1.40
C SER A 100 25.90 -6.07 -1.83
N PRO A 101 25.98 -5.76 -3.13
CA PRO A 101 26.97 -4.83 -3.64
C PRO A 101 26.65 -3.40 -3.21
N GLU A 102 27.69 -2.55 -3.19
CA GLU A 102 27.48 -1.10 -3.17
C GLU A 102 26.92 -0.65 -4.53
N PRO A 103 26.06 0.37 -4.59
CA PRO A 103 25.43 0.79 -5.84
C PRO A 103 26.46 1.30 -6.86
N TRP A 104 27.56 1.93 -6.43
CA TRP A 104 28.68 2.28 -7.32
C TRP A 104 29.58 1.10 -7.72
N THR A 105 29.23 -0.14 -7.38
CA THR A 105 29.93 -1.35 -7.85
C THR A 105 29.12 -2.17 -8.83
N VAL A 106 27.94 -1.68 -9.20
CA VAL A 106 27.11 -2.24 -10.26
C VAL A 106 26.95 -1.25 -11.42
N GLN A 107 26.69 -1.77 -12.61
CA GLN A 107 26.31 -0.99 -13.78
C GLN A 107 25.00 -1.52 -14.36
N ILE A 108 24.14 -0.59 -14.77
CA ILE A 108 22.84 -0.90 -15.38
C ILE A 108 22.78 -0.17 -16.71
N ALA A 109 22.29 -0.86 -17.73
CA ALA A 109 22.03 -0.23 -19.02
C ALA A 109 20.96 0.86 -18.86
N PRO A 110 21.15 2.06 -19.43
CA PRO A 110 20.09 3.05 -19.43
C PRO A 110 18.84 2.50 -20.14
N PRO A 111 17.64 2.98 -19.79
CA PRO A 111 16.42 2.60 -20.50
C PRO A 111 16.55 3.01 -21.98
N LYS A 112 15.97 2.25 -22.90
CA LYS A 112 16.06 2.54 -24.35
C LYS A 112 15.27 3.78 -24.77
N THR A 113 14.20 4.09 -24.04
CA THR A 113 13.41 5.31 -24.22
C THR A 113 13.12 5.93 -22.86
N ILE A 114 12.87 7.24 -22.85
CA ILE A 114 12.40 7.95 -21.67
C ILE A 114 11.32 8.96 -22.07
N LEU A 115 10.43 9.29 -21.13
CA LEU A 115 9.50 10.42 -21.29
C LEU A 115 10.11 11.69 -20.71
N LEU A 116 10.36 12.69 -21.56
CA LEU A 116 10.64 14.04 -21.11
C LEU A 116 9.33 14.68 -20.64
N THR A 117 9.29 15.19 -19.42
CA THR A 117 8.07 15.73 -18.80
C THR A 117 7.94 17.25 -18.97
N GLY A 118 8.93 17.92 -19.55
CA GLY A 118 8.96 19.37 -19.76
C GLY A 118 10.03 19.80 -20.75
N ASP A 119 10.20 21.12 -20.89
CA ASP A 119 11.22 21.69 -21.77
C ASP A 119 12.61 21.29 -21.28
N THR A 120 13.34 20.55 -22.11
CA THR A 120 14.61 19.91 -21.79
C THR A 120 15.70 20.45 -22.71
N PRO A 121 16.70 21.20 -22.17
CA PRO A 121 17.78 21.75 -22.97
C PRO A 121 18.67 20.66 -23.59
N LEU A 122 19.11 20.89 -24.83
CA LEU A 122 19.98 20.00 -25.60
C LEU A 122 21.42 20.52 -25.64
N TYR A 123 22.38 19.66 -25.32
CA TYR A 123 23.79 19.99 -25.24
C TYR A 123 24.61 19.16 -26.24
N PRO A 124 25.52 19.78 -27.00
CA PRO A 124 26.40 19.05 -27.93
C PRO A 124 27.50 18.26 -27.19
N LYS A 125 27.77 18.60 -25.92
CA LYS A 125 28.80 17.97 -25.08
C LYS A 125 28.33 17.86 -23.65
N ARG A 126 28.73 16.78 -22.98
CA ARG A 126 28.49 16.50 -21.56
C ARG A 126 29.38 17.36 -20.65
N THR A 127 29.08 18.64 -20.51
CA THR A 127 29.79 19.55 -19.59
C THR A 127 28.85 20.60 -19.01
N ALA A 128 28.99 20.89 -17.71
CA ALA A 128 28.19 21.89 -17.01
C ALA A 128 28.35 23.31 -17.57
N SER A 129 29.45 23.58 -18.28
CA SER A 129 29.73 24.87 -18.93
C SER A 129 29.20 24.98 -20.36
N ALA A 130 28.62 23.92 -20.92
CA ALA A 130 28.07 23.97 -22.28
C ALA A 130 26.81 24.83 -22.30
N VAL A 131 26.71 25.71 -23.30
CA VAL A 131 25.48 26.43 -23.59
C VAL A 131 24.54 25.48 -24.35
N PRO A 132 23.26 25.38 -23.97
CA PRO A 132 22.29 24.62 -24.76
C PRO A 132 22.21 25.13 -26.20
N THR A 133 22.12 24.22 -27.15
CA THR A 133 21.98 24.53 -28.58
C THR A 133 20.52 24.61 -29.02
N ALA A 134 19.64 23.92 -28.32
CA ALA A 134 18.19 23.87 -28.55
C ALA A 134 17.48 23.37 -27.28
N SER A 135 16.16 23.19 -27.34
CA SER A 135 15.36 22.57 -26.29
C SER A 135 14.31 21.64 -26.93
N LEU A 136 13.95 20.58 -26.21
CA LEU A 136 12.83 19.69 -26.55
C LEU A 136 11.69 19.93 -25.57
N SER A 137 10.47 20.13 -26.07
CA SER A 137 9.28 20.02 -25.23
C SER A 137 9.06 18.58 -24.76
N ALA A 138 8.14 18.40 -23.80
CA ALA A 138 7.73 17.09 -23.30
C ALA A 138 7.39 16.13 -24.45
N GLN A 139 8.07 14.99 -24.51
CA GLN A 139 7.89 13.92 -25.52
C GLN A 139 8.71 12.69 -25.13
N GLU A 140 8.41 11.54 -25.73
CA GLU A 140 9.26 10.35 -25.63
C GLU A 140 10.47 10.46 -26.55
N VAL A 141 11.66 10.06 -26.07
CA VAL A 141 12.92 10.10 -26.83
C VAL A 141 13.70 8.80 -26.71
N GLU A 142 14.46 8.45 -27.75
CA GLU A 142 15.40 7.32 -27.74
C GLU A 142 16.67 7.70 -26.97
N VAL A 143 17.07 6.88 -26.00
CA VAL A 143 18.34 7.00 -25.28
C VAL A 143 19.37 6.11 -25.94
N VAL A 144 20.48 6.71 -26.36
CA VAL A 144 21.59 6.02 -27.04
C VAL A 144 22.82 5.86 -26.15
N GLY A 145 22.85 6.54 -25.01
CA GLY A 145 23.95 6.46 -24.06
C GLY A 145 23.62 7.15 -22.73
N ALA A 146 24.46 6.91 -21.75
CA ALA A 146 24.40 7.56 -20.44
C ALA A 146 25.81 7.71 -19.88
N GLU A 147 25.98 8.57 -18.90
CA GLU A 147 27.20 8.52 -18.11
C GLU A 147 27.31 7.23 -17.29
N LYS A 148 28.55 6.93 -16.86
CA LYS A 148 28.78 5.76 -16.00
C LYS A 148 27.99 5.93 -14.72
N GLN A 149 27.35 4.85 -14.27
CA GLN A 149 26.60 4.85 -13.02
C GLN A 149 25.51 5.92 -12.97
N TRP A 150 24.88 6.23 -14.12
CA TRP A 150 23.78 7.19 -14.21
C TRP A 150 22.63 6.94 -13.20
N HIS A 151 22.48 5.69 -12.74
CA HIS A 151 21.46 5.26 -11.78
C HIS A 151 21.87 5.45 -10.32
N TYR A 152 23.15 5.72 -10.03
CA TYR A 152 23.64 5.91 -8.68
C TYR A 152 23.41 7.34 -8.22
N MET A 153 23.16 7.48 -6.92
CA MET A 153 22.92 8.75 -6.26
C MET A 153 23.65 8.76 -4.92
N ASP A 154 24.46 9.80 -4.68
CA ASP A 154 25.24 9.89 -3.44
C ASP A 154 24.40 10.44 -2.28
N SER A 155 23.42 11.30 -2.56
CA SER A 155 22.65 11.94 -1.49
C SER A 155 21.18 12.29 -1.81
N HIS A 156 20.83 12.78 -3.00
CA HIS A 156 19.47 13.31 -3.26
C HIS A 156 18.86 12.93 -4.62
N PRO A 157 17.55 12.57 -4.70
CA PRO A 157 16.87 12.12 -5.94
C PRO A 157 16.75 13.16 -7.05
N TYR A 158 17.12 14.40 -6.72
CA TYR A 158 17.15 15.53 -7.63
C TYR A 158 18.56 15.79 -8.20
N GLU A 159 19.54 14.94 -7.86
CA GLU A 159 20.83 14.95 -8.55
C GLU A 159 20.61 14.68 -10.04
N GLU A 160 21.17 15.56 -10.86
CA GLU A 160 21.03 15.46 -12.30
C GLU A 160 22.11 14.55 -12.88
N THR A 161 21.70 13.68 -13.79
CA THR A 161 22.59 12.82 -14.56
C THR A 161 22.52 13.15 -16.05
N TRP A 162 23.57 12.79 -16.76
CA TRP A 162 23.68 12.99 -18.19
C TRP A 162 23.25 11.75 -18.96
N LEU A 163 22.25 11.94 -19.83
CA LEU A 163 21.84 10.98 -20.85
C LEU A 163 22.17 11.52 -22.23
N GLN A 164 22.50 10.63 -23.16
CA GLN A 164 22.61 10.95 -24.58
C GLN A 164 21.37 10.40 -25.29
N ILE A 165 20.65 11.27 -25.99
CA ILE A 165 19.44 10.93 -26.71
C ILE A 165 19.62 11.15 -28.21
N ARG A 166 18.85 10.44 -29.02
CA ARG A 166 18.80 10.68 -30.46
C ARG A 166 17.70 11.67 -30.81
N THR A 167 18.08 12.75 -31.49
CA THR A 167 17.15 13.70 -32.09
C THR A 167 17.09 13.50 -33.60
N SER A 168 15.95 13.80 -34.24
CA SER A 168 15.82 13.64 -35.69
C SER A 168 16.46 14.76 -36.52
N TRP A 169 16.91 15.87 -35.90
CA TRP A 169 17.47 17.03 -36.61
C TRP A 169 18.87 17.46 -36.16
N LEU A 170 19.32 17.14 -34.94
CA LEU A 170 20.67 17.47 -34.44
C LEU A 170 21.53 16.22 -34.21
N GLY A 171 21.03 15.03 -34.57
CA GLY A 171 21.67 13.76 -34.24
C GLY A 171 21.66 13.48 -32.74
N ASP A 172 22.70 12.82 -32.25
CA ASP A 172 22.81 12.45 -30.84
C ASP A 172 23.22 13.66 -29.99
N GLN A 173 22.40 14.01 -29.00
CA GLN A 173 22.57 15.16 -28.12
C GLN A 173 22.56 14.73 -26.66
N TRP A 174 23.24 15.48 -25.80
CA TRP A 174 23.21 15.27 -24.36
C TRP A 174 22.07 16.06 -23.73
N ILE A 175 21.41 15.44 -22.76
CA ILE A 175 20.46 16.08 -21.87
C ILE A 175 20.92 15.88 -20.43
N LYS A 176 20.56 16.83 -19.58
CA LYS A 176 20.82 16.79 -18.15
C LYS A 176 19.47 16.74 -17.45
N VAL A 177 19.20 15.66 -16.74
CA VAL A 177 17.87 15.39 -16.15
C VAL A 177 18.03 14.88 -14.73
N PRO A 178 17.16 15.29 -13.79
CA PRO A 178 17.13 14.68 -12.46
C PRO A 178 16.91 13.18 -12.56
N LEU A 179 17.61 12.40 -11.74
CA LEU A 179 17.50 10.94 -11.78
C LEU A 179 16.07 10.45 -11.57
N ALA A 180 15.33 11.12 -10.67
CA ALA A 180 13.92 10.81 -10.45
C ALA A 180 13.02 11.13 -11.66
N ASP A 181 13.47 11.91 -12.64
CA ASP A 181 12.74 12.19 -13.89
C ASP A 181 13.04 11.18 -15.00
N ILE A 182 14.04 10.31 -14.83
CA ILE A 182 14.33 9.24 -15.78
C ILE A 182 13.32 8.14 -15.59
N GLY A 183 12.32 8.11 -16.46
CA GLY A 183 11.31 7.06 -16.46
C GLY A 183 10.81 6.68 -17.84
N THR A 184 10.30 5.46 -17.93
CA THR A 184 9.74 4.87 -19.15
C THR A 184 8.24 4.78 -19.03
N VAL A 185 7.51 4.99 -20.13
CA VAL A 185 6.06 4.73 -20.18
C VAL A 185 5.81 3.37 -20.83
N GLN A 186 5.17 2.48 -20.09
CA GLN A 186 4.68 1.22 -20.63
C GLN A 186 3.19 1.36 -20.94
N PRO A 187 2.72 1.00 -22.14
CA PRO A 187 1.29 0.99 -22.42
C PRO A 187 0.64 -0.09 -21.57
N VAL A 188 -0.47 0.27 -20.92
CA VAL A 188 -1.33 -0.67 -20.19
C VAL A 188 -2.78 -0.45 -20.62
N ASP A 189 -3.62 -1.46 -20.38
CA ASP A 189 -5.05 -1.38 -20.66
C ASP A 189 -5.78 -2.02 -19.46
N ARG A 190 -6.07 -1.19 -18.46
CA ARG A 190 -6.67 -1.63 -17.18
C ARG A 190 -7.73 -0.66 -16.72
N LYS A 191 -8.77 -1.16 -16.05
CA LYS A 191 -9.75 -0.30 -15.37
C LYS A 191 -9.53 -0.38 -13.87
N TRP A 192 -9.36 0.78 -13.25
CA TRP A 192 -9.18 0.88 -11.81
C TRP A 192 -10.19 1.83 -11.19
N TYR A 193 -10.66 1.48 -10.01
CA TYR A 193 -11.51 2.34 -9.20
C TYR A 193 -10.67 3.21 -8.29
N TYR A 194 -11.02 4.48 -8.19
CA TYR A 194 -10.39 5.47 -7.34
C TYR A 194 -11.42 6.07 -6.39
N PRO A 195 -11.38 5.76 -5.08
CA PRO A 195 -12.28 6.40 -4.12
C PRO A 195 -11.99 7.89 -3.96
N GLY A 196 -10.73 8.29 -4.15
CA GLY A 196 -10.25 9.67 -4.10
C GLY A 196 -8.77 9.70 -4.45
N VAL A 197 -8.40 10.36 -5.56
CA VAL A 197 -7.00 10.45 -6.01
C VAL A 197 -6.71 11.82 -6.61
N GLN A 198 -5.48 12.27 -6.45
CA GLN A 198 -4.98 13.49 -7.08
C GLN A 198 -4.50 13.19 -8.50
N ALA A 199 -5.03 13.94 -9.46
CA ALA A 199 -4.65 13.88 -10.87
C ALA A 199 -3.78 15.07 -11.26
N PHE A 200 -2.74 14.79 -12.04
CA PHE A 200 -1.71 15.73 -12.47
C PHE A 200 -1.58 15.71 -13.99
N ILE A 201 -1.25 16.83 -14.60
CA ILE A 201 -1.04 16.92 -16.06
C ILE A 201 0.26 16.21 -16.49
N ARG A 202 1.11 15.84 -15.53
CA ARG A 202 2.40 15.19 -15.72
C ARG A 202 2.54 14.07 -14.69
N PRO A 203 3.40 13.06 -14.91
CA PRO A 203 3.61 11.98 -13.95
C PRO A 203 4.31 12.39 -12.64
N LYS A 204 4.32 13.70 -12.33
CA LYS A 204 4.87 14.28 -11.11
C LYS A 204 4.02 15.44 -10.61
N PRO A 205 3.98 15.66 -9.28
CA PRO A 205 3.18 16.71 -8.70
C PRO A 205 3.74 18.08 -9.09
N HIS A 206 3.00 18.84 -9.88
CA HIS A 206 3.27 20.25 -10.19
C HIS A 206 1.96 21.03 -10.04
N ARG A 207 1.80 21.71 -8.89
CA ARG A 207 0.64 22.52 -8.50
C ARG A 207 -0.64 21.73 -8.15
N PHE A 208 -1.60 22.46 -7.59
CA PHE A 208 -2.89 22.00 -7.05
C PHE A 208 -3.57 21.01 -8.01
N PRO A 209 -3.58 19.71 -7.67
CA PRO A 209 -4.18 18.70 -8.52
C PRO A 209 -5.70 18.78 -8.49
N ASP A 210 -6.32 18.38 -9.60
CA ASP A 210 -7.74 18.00 -9.58
C ASP A 210 -7.88 16.74 -8.71
N ILE A 211 -8.92 16.68 -7.90
CA ILE A 211 -9.25 15.49 -7.13
C ILE A 211 -10.31 14.72 -7.90
N ILE A 212 -9.98 13.49 -8.28
CA ILE A 212 -10.94 12.54 -8.85
C ILE A 212 -11.47 11.67 -7.71
N GLU A 213 -12.77 11.74 -7.46
CA GLU A 213 -13.42 10.99 -6.39
C GLU A 213 -14.43 10.00 -6.95
N ASN A 214 -14.48 8.83 -6.31
CA ASN A 214 -15.48 7.80 -6.50
C ASN A 214 -15.74 7.40 -7.97
N ARG A 215 -14.67 7.09 -8.73
CA ARG A 215 -14.80 6.78 -10.16
C ARG A 215 -13.91 5.63 -10.61
N THR A 216 -14.43 4.87 -11.55
CA THR A 216 -13.67 3.95 -12.39
C THR A 216 -13.02 4.71 -13.54
N LEU A 217 -11.71 4.56 -13.71
CA LEU A 217 -10.93 5.18 -14.78
C LEU A 217 -10.23 4.12 -15.61
N HIS A 218 -10.05 4.41 -16.89
CA HIS A 218 -9.22 3.61 -17.78
C HIS A 218 -7.76 4.07 -17.66
N VAL A 219 -6.89 3.17 -17.23
CA VAL A 219 -5.45 3.38 -17.13
C VAL A 219 -4.81 2.92 -18.43
N THR A 220 -4.13 3.84 -19.10
CA THR A 220 -3.60 3.67 -20.47
C THR A 220 -2.07 3.65 -20.53
N GLY A 221 -1.40 3.92 -19.41
CA GLY A 221 0.05 3.95 -19.34
C GLY A 221 0.57 3.86 -17.91
N GLU A 222 1.74 3.28 -17.74
CA GLU A 222 2.46 3.20 -16.48
C GLU A 222 3.84 3.84 -16.68
N PHE A 223 4.05 4.99 -16.05
CA PHE A 223 5.34 5.66 -16.00
C PHE A 223 6.12 5.16 -14.80
N THR A 224 7.28 4.56 -15.06
CA THR A 224 8.11 3.93 -14.04
C THR A 224 9.49 4.55 -14.03
N THR A 225 9.91 5.05 -12.87
CA THR A 225 11.28 5.51 -12.59
C THR A 225 11.99 4.48 -11.70
N ILE A 226 13.26 4.71 -11.35
CA ILE A 226 13.92 3.87 -10.33
C ILE A 226 13.31 4.03 -8.93
N PHE A 227 12.56 5.11 -8.67
CA PHE A 227 12.04 5.45 -7.34
C PHE A 227 10.52 5.27 -7.24
N ASP A 228 9.81 5.75 -8.25
CA ASP A 228 8.37 6.00 -8.20
C ASP A 228 7.65 5.47 -9.44
N MET A 229 6.33 5.44 -9.34
CA MET A 229 5.43 5.08 -10.42
C MET A 229 4.31 6.09 -10.53
N ALA A 230 3.84 6.33 -11.75
CA ALA A 230 2.64 7.11 -12.02
C ALA A 230 1.83 6.42 -13.12
N PHE A 231 0.52 6.65 -13.13
CA PHE A 231 -0.40 5.95 -14.00
C PHE A 231 -1.15 6.95 -14.86
N ARG A 232 -1.02 6.83 -16.19
CA ARG A 232 -1.75 7.65 -17.14
C ARG A 232 -3.20 7.19 -17.18
N ILE A 233 -4.12 8.12 -16.99
CA ILE A 233 -5.56 7.86 -16.97
C ILE A 233 -6.23 8.55 -18.16
N ASP A 234 -7.25 7.91 -18.72
CA ASP A 234 -8.23 8.53 -19.60
C ASP A 234 -9.45 8.94 -18.77
N ASN A 235 -9.69 10.25 -18.71
CA ASN A 235 -10.81 10.85 -17.99
C ASN A 235 -11.91 11.35 -18.94
N GLY A 236 -11.81 11.08 -20.25
CA GLY A 236 -12.75 11.52 -21.28
C GLY A 236 -12.64 12.99 -21.69
N LYS A 237 -11.74 13.80 -21.10
CA LYS A 237 -11.51 15.21 -21.47
C LYS A 237 -10.54 15.37 -22.65
N GLY A 238 -9.92 14.28 -23.12
CA GLY A 238 -8.90 14.31 -24.17
C GLY A 238 -7.58 14.97 -23.75
N GLN A 239 -7.38 15.20 -22.45
CA GLN A 239 -6.13 15.68 -21.86
C GLN A 239 -5.47 14.53 -21.12
N GLU A 240 -4.14 14.40 -21.26
CA GLU A 240 -3.40 13.42 -20.48
C GLU A 240 -3.37 13.84 -19.01
N GLU A 241 -3.87 12.96 -18.14
CA GLU A 241 -3.77 13.09 -16.70
C GLU A 241 -3.05 11.86 -16.14
N TRP A 242 -2.39 12.06 -15.01
CA TRP A 242 -1.57 11.07 -14.32
C TRP A 242 -1.93 11.04 -12.86
N VAL A 243 -1.97 9.86 -12.26
CA VAL A 243 -2.15 9.66 -10.83
C VAL A 243 -0.95 8.93 -10.25
N LEU A 244 -0.55 9.29 -9.03
CA LEU A 244 0.65 8.71 -8.39
C LEU A 244 0.33 7.44 -7.58
N GLN A 245 -0.95 7.14 -7.42
CA GLN A 245 -1.41 6.00 -6.64
C GLN A 245 -2.05 4.97 -7.57
N LYS A 246 -1.75 3.70 -7.29
CA LYS A 246 -2.44 2.58 -7.94
C LYS A 246 -3.89 2.54 -7.45
N GLY A 247 -4.84 2.45 -8.36
CA GLY A 247 -6.25 2.28 -8.03
C GLY A 247 -6.58 0.82 -7.70
N TYR A 248 -7.84 0.56 -7.37
CA TYR A 248 -8.31 -0.79 -7.10
C TYR A 248 -8.61 -1.52 -8.41
N GLY A 249 -8.01 -2.70 -8.61
CA GLY A 249 -8.34 -3.60 -9.70
C GLY A 249 -9.83 -3.89 -9.78
N ILE A 250 -10.45 -3.63 -10.94
CA ILE A 250 -11.88 -3.91 -11.15
C ILE A 250 -12.03 -5.15 -12.03
N GLN A 251 -12.95 -6.02 -11.61
CA GLN A 251 -13.53 -7.04 -12.46
C GLN A 251 -14.94 -6.62 -12.90
N GLU A 252 -15.10 -6.33 -14.19
CA GLU A 252 -16.42 -6.07 -14.76
C GLU A 252 -17.27 -7.34 -14.75
N THR A 253 -18.56 -7.18 -14.47
CA THR A 253 -19.52 -8.27 -14.43
C THR A 253 -20.90 -7.79 -14.87
N ALA A 254 -21.83 -8.72 -15.07
CA ALA A 254 -23.25 -8.44 -15.28
C ALA A 254 -24.10 -9.41 -14.44
N GLU A 255 -23.64 -9.70 -13.23
CA GLU A 255 -24.24 -10.66 -12.32
C GLU A 255 -25.45 -10.08 -11.59
N ARG A 256 -26.49 -10.89 -11.43
CA ARG A 256 -27.59 -10.60 -10.52
C ARG A 256 -27.32 -11.27 -9.17
N MET A 257 -27.22 -10.47 -8.11
CA MET A 257 -27.01 -10.93 -6.74
C MET A 257 -28.31 -10.85 -5.94
N VAL A 258 -28.59 -11.84 -5.10
CA VAL A 258 -29.75 -11.82 -4.19
C VAL A 258 -29.26 -11.60 -2.76
N LEU A 259 -29.55 -10.42 -2.22
CA LEU A 259 -29.29 -10.07 -0.84
C LEU A 259 -30.32 -10.75 0.05
N ARG A 260 -29.88 -11.62 0.95
CA ARG A 260 -30.74 -12.37 1.88
C ARG A 260 -30.94 -11.66 3.22
N ARG A 261 -30.14 -10.63 3.46
CA ARG A 261 -30.05 -9.87 4.70
C ARG A 261 -29.85 -8.40 4.38
N SER A 262 -30.01 -7.55 5.38
CA SER A 262 -29.74 -6.13 5.17
C SER A 262 -28.24 -5.87 5.04
N VAL A 263 -27.86 -5.00 4.11
CA VAL A 263 -26.46 -4.61 3.85
C VAL A 263 -26.36 -3.11 3.64
N LEU A 264 -25.20 -2.53 3.91
CA LEU A 264 -24.96 -1.11 3.69
C LEU A 264 -24.56 -0.83 2.22
N LEU A 265 -25.36 -0.04 1.52
CA LEU A 265 -25.00 0.59 0.26
C LEU A 265 -24.22 1.87 0.54
N LEU A 266 -22.92 1.80 0.30
CA LEU A 266 -21.97 2.88 0.51
C LEU A 266 -21.75 3.63 -0.80
N GLU A 267 -21.70 4.96 -0.73
CA GLU A 267 -21.44 5.78 -1.93
C GLU A 267 -20.05 5.49 -2.53
N ARG A 268 -19.05 5.26 -1.67
CA ARG A 268 -17.66 4.98 -2.05
C ARG A 268 -17.09 3.81 -1.27
N LEU A 269 -16.07 3.15 -1.83
CA LEU A 269 -15.35 2.08 -1.15
C LEU A 269 -14.75 2.58 0.18
N GLY A 270 -14.96 1.81 1.25
CA GLY A 270 -14.51 2.18 2.59
C GLY A 270 -15.26 3.36 3.24
N GLY A 271 -16.34 3.84 2.63
CA GLY A 271 -17.25 4.78 3.30
C GLY A 271 -17.84 4.19 4.58
N MET A 272 -18.14 5.03 5.56
CA MET A 272 -18.83 4.62 6.80
C MET A 272 -20.31 5.03 6.82
N SER A 273 -20.74 5.83 5.84
CA SER A 273 -22.12 6.31 5.71
C SER A 273 -22.73 5.74 4.45
N GLY A 274 -23.96 5.26 4.56
CA GLY A 274 -24.68 4.62 3.46
C GLY A 274 -26.14 4.37 3.78
N VAL A 275 -26.85 3.91 2.76
CA VAL A 275 -28.26 3.51 2.83
C VAL A 275 -28.34 2.03 3.18
N ARG A 276 -29.22 1.66 4.10
CA ARG A 276 -29.50 0.24 4.38
C ARG A 276 -30.35 -0.32 3.25
N LEU A 277 -29.81 -1.30 2.53
CA LEU A 277 -30.58 -2.12 1.60
C LEU A 277 -31.20 -3.27 2.38
N GLU A 278 -32.52 -3.42 2.27
CA GLU A 278 -33.22 -4.61 2.76
C GLU A 278 -33.01 -5.80 1.81
N PRO A 279 -33.33 -7.04 2.21
CA PRO A 279 -33.22 -8.21 1.34
C PRO A 279 -33.92 -8.00 -0.02
N GLN A 280 -33.14 -7.98 -1.09
CA GLN A 280 -33.61 -7.73 -2.45
C GLN A 280 -32.63 -8.30 -3.48
N ALA A 281 -33.05 -8.34 -4.75
CA ALA A 281 -32.13 -8.65 -5.85
C ALA A 281 -31.51 -7.35 -6.39
N VAL A 282 -30.19 -7.32 -6.52
CA VAL A 282 -29.43 -6.19 -7.06
C VAL A 282 -28.65 -6.59 -8.32
N GLN A 283 -28.36 -5.61 -9.17
CA GLN A 283 -27.50 -5.82 -10.34
C GLN A 283 -26.07 -5.44 -9.97
N VAL A 284 -25.15 -6.40 -10.01
CA VAL A 284 -23.71 -6.17 -9.88
C VAL A 284 -23.14 -5.87 -11.26
N PHE A 285 -22.30 -4.84 -11.37
CA PHE A 285 -21.61 -4.53 -12.62
C PHE A 285 -20.09 -4.39 -12.47
N GLU A 286 -19.58 -4.24 -11.25
CA GLU A 286 -18.14 -4.27 -10.96
C GLU A 286 -17.88 -5.02 -9.64
N LYS A 287 -16.71 -5.64 -9.54
CA LYS A 287 -16.19 -6.25 -8.31
C LYS A 287 -14.77 -5.79 -8.04
N ILE A 288 -14.43 -5.63 -6.77
CA ILE A 288 -13.08 -5.38 -6.29
C ILE A 288 -12.77 -6.41 -5.20
N ASP A 289 -11.70 -7.18 -5.36
CA ASP A 289 -11.16 -8.02 -4.28
C ASP A 289 -9.96 -7.31 -3.64
N THR A 290 -10.16 -6.73 -2.46
CA THR A 290 -9.09 -6.03 -1.75
C THR A 290 -8.09 -6.95 -1.05
N ASN A 291 -8.34 -8.26 -1.07
CA ASN A 291 -7.39 -9.27 -0.62
C ASN A 291 -6.53 -9.82 -1.78
N GLY A 292 -6.86 -9.47 -3.03
CA GLY A 292 -6.18 -9.94 -4.23
C GLY A 292 -4.79 -9.33 -4.45
N PRO A 293 -4.02 -9.86 -5.41
CA PRO A 293 -2.67 -9.39 -5.75
C PRO A 293 -2.66 -7.96 -6.31
N GLU A 294 -3.81 -7.45 -6.76
CA GLU A 294 -3.94 -6.10 -7.30
C GLU A 294 -4.28 -5.04 -6.24
N ARG A 295 -4.35 -5.41 -4.95
CA ARG A 295 -4.67 -4.47 -3.88
C ARG A 295 -3.66 -3.32 -3.81
N PRO A 296 -4.11 -2.07 -3.59
CA PRO A 296 -3.21 -0.99 -3.18
C PRO A 296 -2.58 -1.30 -1.81
N GLU A 297 -1.38 -0.81 -1.56
CA GLU A 297 -0.59 -1.14 -0.35
C GLU A 297 -1.25 -0.68 0.98
N TYR A 298 -2.17 0.30 0.93
CA TYR A 298 -2.68 0.99 2.14
C TYR A 298 -4.20 1.07 2.20
N THR A 299 -4.89 -0.07 2.30
CA THR A 299 -6.36 -0.08 2.34
C THR A 299 -6.87 -0.79 3.59
N GLY A 300 -7.57 -0.04 4.46
CA GLY A 300 -8.27 -0.63 5.62
C GLY A 300 -9.52 -1.44 5.25
N SER A 301 -9.98 -1.34 4.01
CA SER A 301 -11.11 -2.11 3.49
C SER A 301 -10.64 -3.50 3.06
N THR A 302 -11.15 -4.54 3.71
CA THR A 302 -10.84 -5.94 3.38
C THR A 302 -12.05 -6.65 2.74
N GLY A 303 -11.79 -7.72 2.00
CA GLY A 303 -12.82 -8.56 1.38
C GLY A 303 -13.26 -8.14 -0.02
N VAL A 304 -14.36 -8.74 -0.48
CA VAL A 304 -14.91 -8.50 -1.81
C VAL A 304 -15.97 -7.42 -1.74
N TRP A 305 -15.78 -6.41 -2.57
CA TRP A 305 -16.69 -5.29 -2.76
C TRP A 305 -17.41 -5.42 -4.10
N TYR A 306 -18.70 -5.11 -4.11
CA TYR A 306 -19.56 -5.19 -5.28
C TYR A 306 -20.12 -3.81 -5.57
N HIS A 307 -19.91 -3.29 -6.78
CA HIS A 307 -20.62 -2.11 -7.25
C HIS A 307 -21.97 -2.56 -7.79
N VAL A 308 -23.03 -2.08 -7.17
CA VAL A 308 -24.38 -2.54 -7.43
C VAL A 308 -25.32 -1.41 -7.77
N ARG A 309 -26.34 -1.74 -8.56
CA ARG A 309 -27.53 -0.92 -8.77
C ARG A 309 -28.74 -1.59 -8.13
N SER A 310 -29.44 -0.82 -7.31
CA SER A 310 -30.66 -1.19 -6.59
C SER A 310 -31.78 -0.20 -6.88
N ASP A 311 -32.97 -0.44 -6.35
CA ASP A 311 -34.08 0.52 -6.35
C ASP A 311 -33.81 1.77 -5.51
N GLN A 312 -32.92 1.66 -4.51
CA GLN A 312 -32.49 2.76 -3.63
C GLN A 312 -31.28 3.54 -4.15
N GLY A 313 -30.69 3.13 -5.27
CA GLY A 313 -29.56 3.82 -5.91
C GLY A 313 -28.41 2.91 -6.32
N GLU A 314 -27.29 3.54 -6.66
CA GLU A 314 -26.05 2.91 -7.08
C GLU A 314 -24.96 3.16 -6.03
N GLY A 315 -24.10 2.16 -5.82
CA GLY A 315 -23.00 2.26 -4.85
C GLY A 315 -22.36 0.91 -4.55
N TRP A 316 -21.45 0.92 -3.58
CA TRP A 316 -20.67 -0.24 -3.17
C TRP A 316 -21.31 -0.96 -2.00
N ILE A 317 -21.42 -2.28 -2.09
CA ILE A 317 -21.75 -3.14 -0.96
C ILE A 317 -20.59 -4.07 -0.67
N ASN A 318 -20.47 -4.47 0.59
CA ASN A 318 -19.65 -5.58 1.03
C ASN A 318 -20.44 -6.30 2.11
N GLU A 319 -20.60 -7.61 1.99
CA GLU A 319 -21.48 -8.39 2.85
C GLU A 319 -21.06 -8.38 4.32
N LYS A 320 -19.80 -8.04 4.64
CA LYS A 320 -19.32 -7.81 6.00
C LYS A 320 -19.94 -6.57 6.66
N TYR A 321 -20.47 -5.65 5.86
CA TYR A 321 -21.13 -4.42 6.29
C TYR A 321 -22.66 -4.60 6.27
N GLY A 322 -23.14 -5.74 6.78
CA GLY A 322 -24.54 -6.13 6.82
C GLY A 322 -24.88 -6.98 8.05
N ASP A 323 -26.16 -7.28 8.22
CA ASP A 323 -26.60 -8.26 9.23
C ASP A 323 -26.03 -9.65 8.89
N PRO A 324 -25.67 -10.50 9.86
CA PRO A 324 -25.20 -11.85 9.57
C PRO A 324 -26.36 -12.75 9.10
N GLU A 325 -26.07 -13.82 8.35
CA GLU A 325 -27.09 -14.72 7.80
C GLU A 325 -27.70 -15.66 8.84
N ASN A 326 -26.94 -15.97 9.89
CA ASN A 326 -27.25 -16.99 10.88
C ASN A 326 -27.53 -16.39 12.26
N ILE A 327 -28.35 -15.33 12.30
CA ILE A 327 -28.83 -14.78 13.58
C ILE A 327 -29.62 -15.86 14.31
N GLN A 328 -29.20 -16.16 15.53
CA GLN A 328 -29.86 -17.10 16.41
C GLN A 328 -30.83 -16.36 17.33
N SER A 329 -31.96 -17.00 17.66
CA SER A 329 -32.91 -16.43 18.63
C SER A 329 -32.27 -16.35 20.02
N ALA A 330 -32.52 -15.27 20.75
CA ALA A 330 -31.98 -15.03 22.10
C ALA A 330 -33.10 -14.76 23.13
N PRO A 331 -34.04 -15.70 23.37
CA PRO A 331 -35.08 -15.49 24.38
C PRO A 331 -34.42 -15.38 25.76
N GLY A 332 -34.60 -14.24 26.42
CA GLY A 332 -33.83 -13.91 27.62
C GLY A 332 -33.75 -12.42 27.93
N LYS A 333 -32.93 -12.11 28.92
CA LYS A 333 -32.58 -10.75 29.33
C LYS A 333 -31.07 -10.57 29.26
N LEU A 334 -30.64 -9.56 28.51
CA LEU A 334 -29.26 -9.09 28.51
C LEU A 334 -29.14 -7.89 29.46
N LYS A 335 -28.34 -8.05 30.52
CA LYS A 335 -27.95 -6.97 31.42
C LYS A 335 -26.57 -6.47 31.01
N ILE A 336 -26.51 -5.23 30.54
CA ILE A 336 -25.26 -4.52 30.28
C ILE A 336 -24.75 -3.90 31.58
N GLY A 337 -23.52 -4.20 31.98
CA GLY A 337 -22.94 -3.70 33.23
C GLY A 337 -22.12 -2.42 33.09
N SER A 338 -21.73 -2.06 31.86
CA SER A 338 -20.88 -0.89 31.59
C SER A 338 -21.68 0.41 31.51
N GLY A 339 -21.10 1.50 32.03
CA GLY A 339 -21.65 2.85 31.93
C GLY A 339 -21.54 3.51 30.55
N GLY A 340 -20.97 2.82 29.55
CA GLY A 340 -20.83 3.36 28.20
C GLY A 340 -20.57 2.27 27.17
N THR A 341 -21.63 1.58 26.76
CA THR A 341 -21.60 0.55 25.73
C THR A 341 -21.87 1.15 24.36
N ALA A 342 -20.97 0.88 23.43
CA ALA A 342 -21.09 1.31 22.04
C ALA A 342 -22.24 0.56 21.35
N LEU A 343 -22.93 1.28 20.47
CA LEU A 343 -23.94 0.73 19.58
C LEU A 343 -23.39 0.66 18.17
N TYR A 344 -23.66 -0.44 17.49
CA TYR A 344 -23.17 -0.68 16.14
C TYR A 344 -24.33 -0.90 15.19
N ARG A 345 -24.20 -0.41 13.95
CA ARG A 345 -25.23 -0.63 12.93
C ARG A 345 -25.30 -2.09 12.50
N TYR A 346 -24.14 -2.74 12.46
CA TYR A 346 -23.92 -4.15 12.13
C TYR A 346 -22.92 -4.72 13.13
N PRO A 347 -22.72 -6.04 13.27
CA PRO A 347 -21.75 -6.62 14.19
C PRO A 347 -20.30 -6.46 13.68
N ASN A 348 -19.88 -5.21 13.50
CA ASN A 348 -18.59 -4.78 13.01
C ASN A 348 -18.11 -3.57 13.86
N PRO A 349 -16.98 -3.68 14.58
CA PRO A 349 -16.46 -2.62 15.43
C PRO A 349 -16.20 -1.27 14.72
N ASP A 350 -16.01 -1.29 13.40
CA ASP A 350 -15.73 -0.08 12.62
C ASP A 350 -17.01 0.72 12.26
N LEU A 351 -18.20 0.17 12.53
CA LEU A 351 -19.50 0.73 12.13
C LEU A 351 -20.34 1.17 13.33
N LEU A 352 -19.74 2.04 14.15
CA LEU A 352 -20.41 2.69 15.26
C LEU A 352 -21.61 3.50 14.77
N LEU A 353 -22.75 3.35 15.45
CA LEU A 353 -23.80 4.35 15.37
C LEU A 353 -23.27 5.61 16.04
N ASN A 354 -23.27 6.73 15.31
CA ASN A 354 -22.81 8.04 15.80
C ASN A 354 -23.88 8.65 16.73
N VAL A 355 -24.17 7.96 17.82
CA VAL A 355 -25.15 8.30 18.86
C VAL A 355 -24.49 8.14 20.23
N ASP A 356 -25.14 8.68 21.26
CA ASP A 356 -24.69 8.49 22.63
C ASP A 356 -24.60 7.00 23.01
N ARG A 357 -23.69 6.67 23.94
CA ARG A 357 -23.48 5.30 24.39
C ARG A 357 -24.64 4.83 25.28
N LEU A 358 -24.97 3.55 25.24
CA LEU A 358 -25.89 2.97 26.21
C LEU A 358 -25.23 2.90 27.59
N GLY A 359 -25.91 3.44 28.60
CA GLY A 359 -25.58 3.18 29.99
C GLY A 359 -25.95 1.75 30.42
N ALA A 360 -25.60 1.41 31.66
CA ALA A 360 -25.93 0.11 32.26
C ALA A 360 -27.45 -0.05 32.39
N GLN A 361 -28.00 -1.12 31.81
CA GLN A 361 -29.44 -1.39 31.77
C GLN A 361 -29.70 -2.85 31.37
N THR A 362 -30.97 -3.26 31.43
CA THR A 362 -31.41 -4.59 31.02
C THR A 362 -32.44 -4.49 29.91
N PHE A 363 -32.30 -5.28 28.85
CA PHE A 363 -33.28 -5.40 27.77
C PHE A 363 -33.38 -6.83 27.25
N SER A 364 -34.38 -7.11 26.42
CA SER A 364 -34.57 -8.39 25.77
C SER A 364 -33.98 -8.33 24.36
N PRO A 365 -32.87 -9.02 24.08
CA PRO A 365 -32.32 -9.06 22.73
C PRO A 365 -33.28 -9.82 21.80
N THR A 366 -33.30 -9.42 20.53
CA THR A 366 -34.08 -10.06 19.47
C THR A 366 -33.34 -11.28 18.90
N GLY A 367 -32.01 -11.26 18.96
CA GLY A 367 -31.16 -12.36 18.54
C GLY A 367 -29.71 -12.15 18.93
N TYR A 368 -28.89 -13.13 18.59
CA TYR A 368 -27.44 -13.07 18.76
C TYR A 368 -26.70 -13.71 17.59
N TRP A 369 -25.42 -13.35 17.47
CA TRP A 369 -24.51 -13.91 16.49
C TRP A 369 -23.11 -14.00 17.10
N ASP A 370 -22.39 -15.08 16.80
CA ASP A 370 -21.01 -15.27 17.22
C ASP A 370 -20.12 -15.08 15.99
N ASP A 371 -19.11 -14.20 16.09
CA ASP A 371 -18.19 -13.93 14.99
C ASP A 371 -17.09 -14.99 14.87
N GLU A 372 -16.26 -14.89 13.82
CA GLU A 372 -15.17 -15.84 13.55
C GLU A 372 -14.12 -15.89 14.67
N GLU A 373 -14.02 -14.84 15.49
CA GLU A 373 -13.13 -14.77 16.66
C GLU A 373 -13.80 -15.32 17.93
N GLY A 374 -15.05 -15.80 17.84
CA GLY A 374 -15.84 -16.31 18.95
C GLY A 374 -16.43 -15.22 19.84
N ARG A 375 -16.42 -13.95 19.41
CA ARG A 375 -17.06 -12.87 20.15
C ARG A 375 -18.55 -12.88 19.88
N ARG A 376 -19.33 -12.73 20.95
CA ARG A 376 -20.79 -12.71 20.86
C ARG A 376 -21.31 -11.30 20.68
N TRP A 377 -22.23 -11.14 19.73
CA TRP A 377 -22.96 -9.92 19.45
C TRP A 377 -24.45 -10.16 19.69
N TYR A 378 -25.13 -9.22 20.35
CA TYR A 378 -26.58 -9.24 20.51
C TYR A 378 -27.23 -8.14 19.68
N GLN A 379 -28.34 -8.45 19.03
CA GLN A 379 -29.19 -7.49 18.35
C GLN A 379 -30.34 -7.09 19.27
N ALA A 380 -30.60 -5.79 19.40
CA ALA A 380 -31.69 -5.29 20.23
C ALA A 380 -32.28 -4.00 19.69
N ASP A 381 -33.55 -3.75 19.99
CA ASP A 381 -34.19 -2.47 19.74
C ASP A 381 -33.79 -1.47 20.81
N THR A 382 -33.18 -0.37 20.39
CA THR A 382 -32.66 0.69 21.26
C THR A 382 -33.33 2.02 20.93
N PHE A 383 -33.00 3.07 21.68
CA PHE A 383 -33.45 4.43 21.37
C PHE A 383 -32.94 4.92 20.00
N ALA A 384 -31.86 4.34 19.48
CA ALA A 384 -31.29 4.64 18.16
C ALA A 384 -31.83 3.72 17.05
N GLY A 385 -32.87 2.93 17.34
CA GLY A 385 -33.38 1.85 16.49
C GLY A 385 -32.71 0.51 16.78
N THR A 386 -32.89 -0.46 15.88
CA THR A 386 -32.25 -1.77 15.99
C THR A 386 -30.73 -1.62 15.86
N ALA A 387 -30.00 -2.13 16.85
CA ALA A 387 -28.54 -2.03 16.91
C ALA A 387 -27.91 -3.33 17.39
N TRP A 388 -26.62 -3.48 17.07
CA TRP A 388 -25.77 -4.57 17.52
C TRP A 388 -24.91 -4.12 18.70
N ILE A 389 -24.72 -5.03 19.64
CA ILE A 389 -24.02 -4.80 20.90
C ILE A 389 -23.01 -5.94 21.10
N LEU A 390 -21.73 -5.60 21.17
CA LEU A 390 -20.69 -6.56 21.50
C LEU A 390 -20.78 -6.95 22.98
N PHE A 391 -20.99 -8.24 23.25
CA PHE A 391 -21.09 -8.79 24.59
C PHE A 391 -19.72 -8.85 25.27
N ARG A 392 -19.63 -8.30 26.49
CA ARG A 392 -18.41 -8.36 27.30
C ARG A 392 -18.64 -9.23 28.53
N PRO A 393 -18.21 -10.50 28.54
CA PRO A 393 -18.53 -11.44 29.62
C PRO A 393 -18.01 -11.00 31.00
N GLU A 394 -17.01 -10.13 31.05
CA GLU A 394 -16.46 -9.53 32.26
C GLU A 394 -17.41 -8.55 32.99
N VAL A 395 -18.38 -7.97 32.29
CA VAL A 395 -19.29 -6.96 32.85
C VAL A 395 -20.77 -7.17 32.50
N ASP A 396 -21.06 -7.87 31.42
CA ASP A 396 -22.40 -8.11 30.92
C ASP A 396 -22.88 -9.52 31.32
N VAL A 397 -24.18 -9.66 31.56
CA VAL A 397 -24.80 -10.93 31.99
C VAL A 397 -26.01 -11.22 31.11
N PHE A 398 -26.03 -12.37 30.45
CA PHE A 398 -27.20 -12.88 29.75
C PHE A 398 -27.93 -13.93 30.61
N GLN A 399 -29.23 -13.76 30.78
CA GLN A 399 -30.11 -14.68 31.51
C GLN A 399 -31.09 -15.29 30.50
N PRO A 400 -30.91 -16.56 30.08
CA PRO A 400 -31.85 -17.22 29.19
C PRO A 400 -33.22 -17.40 29.89
N GLU A 401 -34.29 -17.40 29.10
CA GLU A 401 -35.66 -17.70 29.57
C GLU A 401 -35.87 -19.17 29.96
#